data_AF-A0A7Y9NI35-F1
#
_entry.id   AF-A0A7Y9NI35-F1
#
_cell.length_a   1.000
_cell.length_b   1.000
_cell.length_c   1.000
_cell.angle_alpha   90.00
_cell.angle_beta   90.00
_cell.angle_gamma   90.00
#
_symmetry.space_group_name_H-M   'P 1'
#
loop_
_entity.id
_entity.type
_entity.pdbx_description
1 polymer ?
#
loop_
_entity_poly.entity_id
_entity_poly.type
_entity_poly.pdbx_seq_one_letter_code
_entity_poly.pdbx_strand_id
1 'polypeptide(L)'
;MQQIVHDRDLKGVHLEFDRIFANLESDPAAAVTASCALLEALFKTYIADKKLTLPSDQSILPLWKVVRSHLQLDPADMQDEGLKKILSGLASIVDGIASLRTKRGSAHGHDGRTSFRLEPRHARLASHGAFTLATFFIEVAETKKARQ
;
A
#
# COMPACT_ATOMS: atom_id res chain seq x y z
N MET A 1 5.25 7.98 -10.26
CA MET A 1 4.00 7.27 -9.94
C MET A 1 2.82 7.66 -10.83
N GLN A 2 2.39 8.93 -10.91
CA GLN A 2 1.22 9.33 -11.72
C GLN A 2 1.31 8.87 -13.17
N GLN A 3 2.45 9.09 -13.84
CA GLN A 3 2.69 8.62 -15.21
C GLN A 3 2.55 7.10 -15.32
N ILE A 4 3.16 6.35 -14.39
CA ILE A 4 3.10 4.87 -14.36
C ILE A 4 1.65 4.37 -14.22
N VAL A 5 0.83 5.01 -13.40
CA VAL A 5 -0.58 4.61 -13.20
C VAL A 5 -1.41 4.94 -14.45
N HIS A 6 -1.17 6.10 -15.07
CA HIS A 6 -1.87 6.55 -16.27
C HIS A 6 -1.58 5.64 -17.47
N ASP A 7 -0.33 5.25 -17.67
CA ASP A 7 0.11 4.45 -18.82
C ASP A 7 -0.35 2.97 -18.77
N ARG A 8 -0.92 2.52 -17.64
CA ARG A 8 -1.14 1.09 -17.34
C ARG A 8 -2.61 0.69 -17.17
N ASP A 9 -3.56 1.59 -17.43
CA ASP A 9 -5.03 1.39 -17.25
C ASP A 9 -5.42 0.73 -15.91
N LEU A 10 -4.68 1.05 -14.84
CA LEU A 10 -4.98 0.58 -13.49
C LEU A 10 -6.09 1.45 -12.89
N LYS A 11 -7.30 1.35 -13.44
CA LYS A 11 -8.45 2.23 -13.10
C LYS A 11 -8.69 2.33 -11.60
N GLY A 12 -8.62 1.21 -10.88
CA GLY A 12 -8.77 1.18 -9.42
C GLY A 12 -7.66 1.93 -8.68
N VAL A 13 -6.42 1.91 -9.19
CA VAL A 13 -5.28 2.63 -8.59
C VAL A 13 -5.38 4.13 -8.87
N HIS A 14 -5.83 4.52 -10.07
CA HIS A 14 -5.99 5.93 -10.45
C HIS A 14 -7.09 6.62 -9.62
N LEU A 15 -8.24 5.95 -9.45
CA LEU A 15 -9.33 6.44 -8.62
C LEU A 15 -8.87 6.70 -7.18
N GLU A 16 -8.14 5.76 -6.57
CA GLU A 16 -7.65 5.94 -5.21
C GLU A 16 -6.55 6.99 -5.11
N PHE A 17 -5.73 7.14 -6.16
CA PHE A 17 -4.75 8.20 -6.24
C PHE A 17 -5.43 9.58 -6.15
N ASP A 18 -6.44 9.84 -6.97
CA ASP A 18 -7.16 11.13 -6.96
C ASP A 18 -7.87 11.37 -5.62
N ARG A 19 -8.46 10.32 -5.05
CA ARG A 19 -9.09 10.39 -3.73
C ARG A 19 -8.10 10.75 -2.63
N ILE A 20 -6.85 10.32 -2.69
CA ILE A 20 -5.83 10.72 -1.72
C ILE A 20 -5.65 12.24 -1.77
N PHE A 21 -5.34 12.82 -2.93
CA PHE A 21 -5.07 14.26 -3.04
C PHE A 21 -6.28 15.13 -2.69
N ALA A 22 -7.48 14.70 -3.07
CA ALA A 22 -8.71 15.41 -2.73
C ALA A 22 -8.97 15.51 -1.21
N ASN A 23 -8.37 14.61 -0.41
CA ASN A 23 -8.64 14.50 1.03
C ASN A 23 -7.43 14.83 1.91
N LEU A 24 -6.23 15.03 1.36
CA LEU A 24 -5.00 15.23 2.17
C LEU A 24 -5.13 16.34 3.22
N GLU A 25 -5.77 17.46 2.87
CA GLU A 25 -5.96 18.60 3.77
C GLU A 25 -7.30 18.55 4.52
N SER A 26 -8.37 18.15 3.83
CA SER A 26 -9.76 18.25 4.31
C SER A 26 -10.21 17.05 5.16
N ASP A 27 -9.77 15.83 4.82
CA ASP A 27 -10.04 14.61 5.57
C ASP A 27 -8.81 13.66 5.53
N PRO A 28 -7.79 13.93 6.39
CA PRO A 28 -6.58 13.11 6.48
C PRO A 28 -6.87 11.61 6.70
N ALA A 29 -7.97 11.25 7.37
CA ALA A 29 -8.35 9.86 7.60
C ALA A 29 -8.89 9.20 6.32
N ALA A 30 -9.66 9.92 5.51
CA ALA A 30 -10.05 9.46 4.19
C ALA A 30 -8.84 9.30 3.25
N ALA A 31 -7.86 10.21 3.30
CA ALA A 31 -6.63 10.07 2.51
C ALA A 31 -5.83 8.81 2.88
N VAL A 32 -5.69 8.49 4.18
CA VAL A 32 -5.08 7.22 4.63
C VAL A 32 -5.89 6.01 4.17
N THR A 33 -7.22 6.08 4.25
CA THR A 33 -8.11 5.00 3.78
C THR A 33 -7.91 4.73 2.29
N ALA A 34 -7.84 5.80 1.48
CA ALA A 34 -7.57 5.72 0.06
C ALA A 34 -6.14 5.20 -0.23
N SER A 35 -5.15 5.52 0.60
CA SER A 35 -3.80 4.94 0.51
C SER A 35 -3.79 3.43 0.69
N CYS A 36 -4.56 2.90 1.65
CA CYS A 36 -4.75 1.45 1.78
C CYS A 36 -5.43 0.85 0.55
N ALA A 37 -6.53 1.47 0.11
CA ALA A 37 -7.31 1.00 -1.03
C ALA A 37 -6.49 0.98 -2.33
N LEU A 38 -5.60 1.95 -2.51
CA LEU A 38 -4.68 2.02 -3.64
C LEU A 38 -3.78 0.77 -3.69
N LEU A 39 -3.16 0.42 -2.56
CA LEU A 39 -2.28 -0.75 -2.48
C LEU A 39 -3.07 -2.06 -2.60
N GLU A 40 -4.26 -2.13 -2.00
CA GLU A 40 -5.16 -3.29 -2.14
C GLU A 40 -5.60 -3.49 -3.59
N ALA A 41 -5.99 -2.43 -4.29
CA ALA A 41 -6.36 -2.47 -5.71
C ALA A 41 -5.18 -2.93 -6.57
N LEU A 42 -3.98 -2.39 -6.32
CA LEU A 42 -2.76 -2.79 -7.01
C LEU A 42 -2.45 -4.28 -6.82
N PHE A 43 -2.46 -4.76 -5.57
CA PHE A 43 -2.14 -6.16 -5.27
C PHE A 43 -3.20 -7.12 -5.79
N LYS A 44 -4.49 -6.79 -5.68
CA LYS A 44 -5.58 -7.60 -6.24
C LYS A 44 -5.48 -7.71 -7.75
N THR A 45 -5.22 -6.60 -8.44
CA THR A 45 -5.04 -6.59 -9.89
C THR A 45 -3.88 -7.50 -10.28
N TYR A 46 -2.73 -7.38 -9.60
CA TYR A 46 -1.58 -8.24 -9.85
C TYR A 46 -1.86 -9.72 -9.59
N ILE A 47 -2.53 -10.06 -8.49
CA ILE A 47 -2.90 -11.44 -8.14
C ILE A 47 -3.82 -12.03 -9.23
N ALA A 48 -4.80 -11.27 -9.69
CA ALA A 48 -5.71 -11.68 -10.77
C ALA A 48 -4.96 -11.89 -12.09
N ASP A 49 -4.13 -10.92 -12.49
CA ASP A 49 -3.31 -10.98 -13.72
C ASP A 49 -2.39 -12.21 -13.74
N LYS A 50 -1.81 -12.56 -12.59
CA LYS A 50 -0.92 -13.71 -12.45
C LYS A 50 -1.63 -15.00 -12.06
N LYS A 51 -2.97 -14.99 -12.01
CA LYS A 51 -3.81 -16.15 -11.65
C LYS A 51 -3.39 -16.80 -10.33
N LEU A 52 -2.98 -15.99 -9.36
CA LEU A 52 -2.62 -16.43 -8.02
C LEU A 52 -3.87 -16.58 -7.15
N THR A 53 -3.78 -17.40 -6.11
CA THR A 53 -4.87 -17.58 -5.15
C THR A 53 -5.03 -16.33 -4.29
N LEU A 54 -6.22 -15.73 -4.31
CA LEU A 54 -6.58 -14.66 -3.38
C LEU A 54 -6.67 -15.20 -1.94
N PRO A 55 -6.17 -14.46 -0.95
CA PRO A 55 -6.38 -14.80 0.45
C PRO A 55 -7.86 -14.64 0.83
N SER A 56 -8.30 -15.35 1.88
CA SER A 56 -9.67 -15.25 2.41
C SER A 56 -9.94 -13.85 2.99
N ASP A 57 -9.00 -13.31 3.76
CA ASP A 57 -8.96 -11.88 4.12
C ASP A 57 -8.23 -11.11 3.02
N GLN A 58 -8.91 -10.16 2.39
CA GLN A 58 -8.35 -9.32 1.33
C GLN A 58 -7.95 -7.92 1.82
N SER A 59 -7.64 -7.78 3.10
CA SER A 59 -6.95 -6.60 3.62
C SER A 59 -5.52 -6.52 3.06
N ILE A 60 -4.94 -5.31 3.09
CA ILE A 60 -3.62 -5.02 2.53
C ILE A 60 -2.50 -5.98 2.98
N LEU A 61 -2.49 -6.44 4.23
CA LEU A 61 -1.41 -7.28 4.77
C LEU A 61 -1.40 -8.71 4.18
N PRO A 62 -2.51 -9.47 4.18
CA PRO A 62 -2.61 -10.73 3.45
C PRO A 62 -2.28 -10.61 1.96
N LEU A 63 -2.78 -9.56 1.30
CA LEU A 63 -2.49 -9.33 -0.13
C LEU A 63 -1.00 -9.08 -0.36
N TRP A 64 -0.38 -8.24 0.48
CA TRP A 64 1.05 -7.97 0.45
C TRP A 64 1.87 -9.26 0.60
N LYS A 65 1.47 -10.15 1.53
CA LYS A 65 2.14 -11.43 1.74
C LYS A 65 2.15 -12.30 0.48
N VAL A 66 1.01 -12.40 -0.23
CA VAL A 66 0.90 -13.18 -1.47
C VAL A 66 1.82 -12.61 -2.55
N VAL A 67 1.75 -11.30 -2.80
CA VAL A 67 2.52 -10.69 -3.89
C VAL A 67 4.02 -10.63 -3.59
N ARG A 68 4.42 -10.36 -2.34
CA ARG A 68 5.81 -10.36 -1.90
C ARG A 68 6.44 -11.73 -2.07
N SER A 69 5.74 -12.79 -1.65
CA SER A 69 6.21 -14.17 -1.81
C SER A 69 6.36 -14.53 -3.29
N HIS A 70 5.34 -14.24 -4.11
CA HIS A 70 5.42 -14.53 -5.55
C HIS A 70 6.54 -13.74 -6.25
N LEU A 71 6.79 -12.48 -5.86
CA LEU A 71 7.86 -11.66 -6.44
C LEU A 71 9.25 -11.93 -5.84
N GLN A 72 9.39 -12.87 -4.89
CA GLN A 72 10.67 -13.15 -4.19
C GLN A 72 11.25 -11.90 -3.52
N LEU A 73 10.38 -11.07 -2.95
CA LEU A 73 10.73 -9.85 -2.24
C LEU A 73 10.91 -10.11 -0.73
N ASP A 74 11.34 -11.31 -0.35
CA ASP A 74 11.65 -11.61 1.05
C ASP A 74 13.02 -11.02 1.43
N PRO A 75 13.11 -10.14 2.46
CA PRO A 75 14.40 -9.67 2.96
C PRO A 75 15.33 -10.80 3.39
N ALA A 76 14.81 -11.97 3.78
CA ALA A 76 15.63 -13.13 4.11
C ALA A 76 16.42 -13.67 2.91
N ASP A 77 15.91 -13.46 1.69
CA ASP A 77 16.51 -13.93 0.44
C ASP A 77 17.47 -12.88 -0.18
N MET A 78 17.59 -11.70 0.43
CA MET A 78 18.41 -10.60 -0.09
C MET A 78 19.85 -10.72 0.40
N GLN A 79 20.81 -10.72 -0.53
CA GLN A 79 22.24 -10.72 -0.21
C GLN A 79 22.76 -9.34 0.18
N ASP A 80 22.20 -8.28 -0.42
CA ASP A 80 22.58 -6.91 -0.12
C ASP A 80 21.88 -6.43 1.16
N GLU A 81 22.67 -6.11 2.18
CA GLU A 81 22.16 -5.69 3.49
C GLU A 81 21.43 -4.34 3.43
N GLY A 82 21.77 -3.46 2.48
CA GLY A 82 21.07 -2.20 2.25
C GLY A 82 19.65 -2.44 1.72
N LEU A 83 19.52 -3.26 0.67
CA LEU A 83 18.23 -3.64 0.10
C LEU A 83 17.37 -4.40 1.10
N LYS A 84 17.97 -5.31 1.88
CA LYS A 84 17.28 -6.02 2.96
C LYS A 84 16.69 -5.06 3.99
N LYS A 85 17.44 -4.05 4.41
CA LYS A 85 16.96 -3.02 5.36
C LYS A 85 15.81 -2.19 4.76
N ILE A 86 15.93 -1.79 3.49
CA ILE A 86 14.89 -1.03 2.78
C ILE A 86 13.60 -1.85 2.63
N LEU A 87 13.69 -3.10 2.19
CA LEU A 87 12.54 -4.00 2.02
C LEU A 87 11.85 -4.32 3.36
N SER A 88 12.64 -4.51 4.42
CA SER A 88 12.11 -4.65 5.78
C SER A 88 11.37 -3.38 6.22
N GLY A 89 11.93 -2.20 5.92
CA GLY A 89 11.26 -0.91 6.16
C GLY A 89 9.95 -0.76 5.38
N LEU A 90 9.90 -1.19 4.13
CA LEU A 90 8.67 -1.19 3.33
C LEU A 90 7.58 -2.08 3.94
N ALA A 91 7.95 -3.25 4.47
CA ALA A 91 7.01 -4.11 5.17
C ALA A 91 6.42 -3.41 6.42
N SER A 92 7.25 -2.70 7.20
CA SER A 92 6.79 -1.90 8.34
C SER A 92 5.91 -0.72 7.91
N ILE A 93 6.17 -0.10 6.76
CA ILE A 93 5.33 0.97 6.21
C ILE A 93 3.92 0.44 5.88
N VAL A 94 3.81 -0.73 5.23
CA VAL A 94 2.51 -1.35 4.92
C VAL A 94 1.70 -1.62 6.19
N ASP A 95 2.34 -2.18 7.21
CA ASP A 95 1.72 -2.44 8.51
C ASP A 95 1.27 -1.16 9.22
N GLY A 96 2.11 -0.12 9.19
CA GLY A 96 1.78 1.20 9.71
C GLY A 96 0.56 1.81 9.01
N ILE A 97 0.50 1.75 7.67
CA ILE A 97 -0.62 2.24 6.87
C ILE A 97 -1.91 1.46 7.22
N ALA A 98 -1.83 0.13 7.30
CA ALA A 98 -2.95 -0.72 7.68
C ALA A 98 -3.49 -0.37 9.07
N SER A 99 -2.59 -0.17 10.04
CA SER A 99 -2.90 0.18 11.42
C SER A 99 -3.58 1.56 11.53
N LEU A 100 -3.15 2.55 10.75
CA LEU A 100 -3.77 3.88 10.73
C LEU A 100 -5.21 3.83 10.21
N ARG A 101 -5.53 2.94 9.26
CA ARG A 101 -6.92 2.71 8.81
C ARG A 101 -7.78 2.13 9.92
N THR A 102 -7.29 1.13 10.66
CA THR A 102 -8.07 0.47 11.74
C THR A 102 -8.39 1.42 12.90
N LYS A 103 -7.51 2.39 13.19
CA LYS A 103 -7.78 3.43 14.20
C LYS A 103 -9.00 4.30 13.87
N ARG A 104 -9.41 4.41 12.59
CA ARG A 104 -10.69 5.03 12.19
C ARG A 104 -11.90 4.20 12.63
N GLY A 105 -11.80 2.87 12.58
CA GLY A 105 -12.86 1.96 13.00
C GLY A 105 -13.05 1.91 14.52
N SER A 106 -11.96 2.03 15.28
CA SER A 106 -11.99 2.05 16.76
C SER A 106 -12.37 3.41 17.35
N ALA A 107 -12.46 4.47 16.54
CA ALA A 107 -12.83 5.82 16.99
C ALA A 107 -14.31 5.95 17.42
N HIS A 108 -15.11 4.89 17.35
CA HIS A 108 -16.47 4.84 17.91
C HIS A 108 -16.54 4.36 19.37
N GLY A 109 -15.42 4.09 20.04
CA GLY A 109 -15.47 3.86 21.49
C GLY A 109 -14.12 3.55 22.13
N HIS A 110 -13.54 4.52 22.84
CA HIS A 110 -13.17 4.40 24.26
C HIS A 110 -12.41 5.64 24.72
N ASP A 111 -12.86 6.19 25.86
CA ASP A 111 -12.22 7.14 26.76
C ASP A 111 -11.49 8.35 26.14
N GLY A 112 -12.15 9.50 26.26
CA GLY A 112 -11.68 10.84 25.84
C GLY A 112 -10.45 11.37 26.55
N ARG A 113 -9.39 10.57 26.67
CA ARG A 113 -8.10 10.96 27.26
C ARG A 113 -6.94 10.98 26.25
N THR A 114 -7.05 10.34 25.09
CA THR A 114 -6.04 10.46 24.01
C THR A 114 -6.62 10.14 22.62
N SER A 115 -7.43 11.04 22.07
CA SER A 115 -7.82 10.95 20.65
C SER A 115 -6.64 11.36 19.77
N PHE A 116 -5.84 10.40 19.29
CA PHE A 116 -4.84 10.69 18.25
C PHE A 116 -5.58 11.16 16.99
N ARG A 117 -5.46 12.46 16.70
CA ARG A 117 -6.06 13.06 15.50
C ARG A 117 -5.07 12.94 14.35
N LEU A 118 -5.51 12.30 13.26
CA LEU A 118 -4.76 12.34 12.00
C LEU A 118 -4.73 13.78 11.48
N GLU A 119 -3.53 14.24 11.17
CA GLU A 119 -3.29 15.57 10.60
C GLU A 119 -2.77 15.40 9.17
N PRO A 120 -2.88 16.43 8.31
CA PRO A 120 -2.44 16.36 6.92
C PRO A 120 -1.02 15.84 6.74
N ARG A 121 -0.08 16.19 7.64
CA ARG A 121 1.30 15.67 7.60
C ARG A 121 1.39 14.15 7.79
N HIS A 122 0.53 13.57 8.63
CA HIS A 122 0.49 12.12 8.86
C HIS A 122 -0.13 11.41 7.65
N ALA A 123 -1.17 11.99 7.06
CA ALA A 123 -1.76 11.47 5.83
C ALA A 123 -0.78 11.51 4.65
N ARG A 124 -0.02 12.60 4.49
CA ARG A 124 1.05 12.69 3.49
C ARG A 124 2.12 11.63 3.69
N LEU A 125 2.57 11.41 4.93
CA LEU A 125 3.55 10.36 5.25
C LEU A 125 3.06 8.97 4.82
N ALA A 126 1.84 8.60 5.19
CA ALA A 126 1.23 7.34 4.80
C ALA A 126 1.05 7.23 3.27
N SER A 127 0.55 8.28 2.64
CA SER A 127 0.30 8.34 1.20
C SER A 127 1.59 8.20 0.39
N HIS A 128 2.63 8.95 0.74
CA HIS A 128 3.93 8.85 0.07
C HIS A 128 4.59 7.50 0.32
N GLY A 129 4.43 6.92 1.52
CA GLY A 129 4.86 5.54 1.78
C GLY A 129 4.19 4.54 0.84
N ALA A 130 2.88 4.67 0.64
CA ALA A 130 2.13 3.86 -0.32
C ALA A 130 2.60 4.09 -1.76
N PHE A 131 2.87 5.33 -2.15
CA PHE A 131 3.33 5.68 -3.50
C PHE A 131 4.70 5.12 -3.83
N THR A 132 5.64 5.19 -2.89
CA THR A 132 6.98 4.60 -3.03
C THR A 132 6.87 3.09 -3.21
N LEU A 133 6.08 2.42 -2.37
CA LEU A 133 5.88 0.98 -2.48
C LEU A 133 5.21 0.59 -3.81
N ALA A 134 4.14 1.28 -4.18
CA ALA A 134 3.41 1.00 -5.42
C ALA A 134 4.32 1.18 -6.65
N THR A 135 5.13 2.22 -6.67
CA THR A 135 6.09 2.48 -7.75
C THR A 135 7.11 1.34 -7.86
N PHE A 136 7.79 1.02 -6.77
CA PHE A 136 8.76 -0.09 -6.73
C PHE A 136 8.11 -1.44 -7.10
N PHE A 137 6.91 -1.70 -6.60
CA PHE A 137 6.17 -2.93 -6.90
C PHE A 137 5.91 -3.10 -8.40
N ILE A 138 5.47 -2.03 -9.07
CA ILE A 138 5.19 -2.06 -10.51
C ILE A 138 6.47 -2.35 -11.30
N GLU A 139 7.58 -1.68 -10.96
CA GLU A 139 8.87 -1.90 -11.61
C GLU A 139 9.35 -3.36 -11.50
N VAL A 140 9.22 -3.97 -10.32
CA VAL A 140 9.57 -5.38 -10.09
C VAL A 140 8.64 -6.31 -10.88
N ALA A 141 7.34 -6.05 -10.85
CA ALA A 141 6.33 -6.86 -11.55
C ALA A 141 6.56 -6.88 -13.08
N GLU A 142 6.98 -5.76 -13.65
CA GLU A 142 7.28 -5.62 -15.08
C GLU A 142 8.55 -6.37 -15.47
N THR A 143 9.62 -6.23 -14.68
CA THR A 143 10.87 -6.94 -14.91
C THR A 143 10.64 -8.46 -14.93
N LYS A 144 9.71 -8.96 -14.09
CA LYS A 144 9.33 -10.37 -14.09
C LYS A 144 8.47 -10.77 -15.29
N LYS A 145 7.61 -9.87 -15.81
CA LYS A 145 6.86 -10.11 -17.06
C LYS A 145 7.80 -10.24 -18.27
N ALA A 146 8.85 -9.43 -18.36
CA ALA A 146 9.80 -9.47 -19.47
C ALA A 146 10.67 -10.75 -19.50
N ARG A 147 10.70 -11.52 -18.42
CA ARG A 147 11.48 -12.77 -18.28
C ARG A 147 10.63 -14.04 -18.45
N GLN A 148 9.32 -13.91 -18.66
CA GLN A 148 8.36 -15.00 -18.85
C GLN A 148 7.93 -15.06 -20.32
#